data_AF-A0A0G1WRY7-F1
#
_entry.id   AF-A0A0G1WRY7-F1
#
_cell.length_a   1.000
_cell.length_b   1.000
_cell.length_c   1.000
_cell.angle_alpha   90.00
_cell.angle_beta   90.00
_cell.angle_gamma   90.00
#
_symmetry.space_group_name_H-M   'P 1'
#
loop_
_entity.id
_entity.type
_entity.pdbx_description
1 polymer ?
#
loop_
_entity_poly.entity_id
_entity_poly.type
_entity_poly.pdbx_seq_one_letter_code
_entity_poly.pdbx_strand_id
1 'polypeptide(L)'
;MANRHLARSIVLQTLYEWDFRKLPDGSTVDVLHRNIKEFAPGLTDSDFLQGLLSNIISKREDIDRIIEKAAPDWPLEKIGIVDRNVLRLGLFELLFADKEEVPAKVAINEAIELGKTFGGENSGKFINGVLGSVYKELGEPGKDAPPRKKKGDVPFEKMPVKKLGGAVVYAKSGKDIYLALVHDIFRHWTLSKGQIGNNPRIANEGVEEGTVRKIKEEIGVDVAIRADLGSNEYVASDPEEGKIRKQVHYFLAESRFVPLKLEKKGGLDDAKWFKLADILELNFYNDILPIVTKAINLLLKK
;
A
#
# COMPACT_ATOMS: atom_id res chain seq x y z
N MET A 1 -13.93 13.43 -18.49
CA MET A 1 -13.22 14.10 -17.37
C MET A 1 -14.14 14.99 -16.55
N ALA A 2 -14.84 15.99 -17.13
CA ALA A 2 -15.77 16.86 -16.40
C ALA A 2 -16.84 16.11 -15.57
N ASN A 3 -17.36 14.99 -16.09
CA ASN A 3 -18.39 14.22 -15.40
C ASN A 3 -17.88 13.52 -14.12
N ARG A 4 -16.61 13.07 -14.08
CA ARG A 4 -16.04 12.40 -12.90
C ARG A 4 -15.68 13.37 -11.79
N HIS A 5 -15.19 14.56 -12.13
CA HIS A 5 -14.94 15.61 -11.14
C HIS A 5 -16.25 16.08 -10.47
N LEU A 6 -17.31 16.26 -11.27
CA LEU A 6 -18.64 16.55 -10.75
C LEU A 6 -19.16 15.41 -9.86
N ALA A 7 -19.05 14.15 -10.32
CA ALA A 7 -19.44 12.98 -9.53
C ALA A 7 -18.74 12.95 -8.15
N ARG A 8 -17.42 13.17 -8.11
CA ARG A 8 -16.66 13.28 -6.85
C ARG A 8 -17.13 14.41 -5.96
N SER A 9 -17.47 15.56 -6.54
CA SER A 9 -17.99 16.71 -5.80
C SER A 9 -19.33 16.39 -5.14
N ILE A 10 -20.23 15.71 -5.86
CA ILE A 10 -21.52 15.26 -5.32
C ILE A 10 -21.34 14.21 -4.21
N VAL A 11 -20.44 13.25 -4.41
CA VAL A 11 -20.11 12.25 -3.38
C VAL A 11 -19.51 12.92 -2.14
N LEU A 12 -18.59 13.89 -2.31
CA LEU A 12 -18.02 14.65 -1.21
C LEU A 12 -19.09 15.45 -0.44
N GLN A 13 -19.99 16.15 -1.13
CA GLN A 13 -21.09 16.88 -0.50
C GLN A 13 -22.01 15.94 0.28
N THR A 14 -22.26 14.75 -0.27
CA THR A 14 -23.05 13.69 0.37
C THR A 14 -22.37 13.17 1.63
N LEU A 15 -21.07 12.85 1.56
CA LEU A 15 -20.27 12.43 2.71
C LEU A 15 -20.20 13.53 3.78
N TYR A 16 -20.02 14.79 3.36
CA TYR A 16 -20.01 15.93 4.27
C TYR A 16 -21.35 16.08 4.99
N GLU A 17 -22.47 16.04 4.27
CA GLU A 17 -23.78 16.17 4.91
C GLU A 17 -24.05 15.00 5.86
N TRP A 18 -23.74 13.78 5.43
CA TRP A 18 -23.88 12.56 6.24
C TRP A 18 -23.06 12.65 7.54
N ASP A 19 -21.79 13.05 7.46
CA ASP A 19 -20.87 13.19 8.59
C ASP A 19 -21.27 14.36 9.51
N PHE A 20 -21.55 15.53 8.93
CA PHE A 20 -21.95 16.74 9.66
C PHE A 20 -23.24 16.53 10.46
N ARG A 21 -24.24 15.87 9.86
CA ARG A 21 -25.53 15.58 10.49
C ARG A 21 -25.52 14.28 11.31
N LYS A 22 -24.42 13.53 11.31
CA LYS A 22 -24.26 12.23 11.99
C LYS A 22 -25.39 11.26 11.64
N LEU A 23 -25.69 11.17 10.35
CA LEU A 23 -26.78 10.32 9.86
C LEU A 23 -26.38 8.83 9.87
N PRO A 24 -27.36 7.91 9.97
CA PRO A 24 -27.07 6.48 9.85
C PRO A 24 -26.62 6.14 8.41
N ASP A 25 -25.72 5.16 8.28
CA ASP A 25 -25.15 4.74 6.99
C ASP A 25 -26.21 4.39 5.94
N GLY A 26 -27.35 3.82 6.37
CA GLY A 26 -28.48 3.48 5.49
C GLY A 26 -29.20 4.67 4.83
N SER A 27 -28.94 5.91 5.28
CA SER A 27 -29.54 7.13 4.70
C SER A 27 -28.71 7.77 3.58
N THR A 28 -27.49 7.28 3.35
CA THR A 28 -26.52 7.89 2.42
C THR A 28 -27.04 7.96 0.98
N VAL A 29 -27.82 6.97 0.54
CA VAL A 29 -28.44 6.93 -0.78
C VAL A 29 -29.51 8.02 -0.95
N ASP A 30 -30.33 8.27 0.07
CA ASP A 30 -31.34 9.32 0.01
C ASP A 30 -30.72 10.72 -0.02
N VAL A 31 -29.64 10.91 0.76
CA VAL A 31 -28.83 12.14 0.74
C VAL A 31 -28.22 12.33 -0.64
N LEU A 32 -27.66 11.27 -1.23
CA LEU A 32 -27.09 11.30 -2.57
C LEU A 32 -28.12 11.73 -3.62
N HIS A 33 -29.30 11.12 -3.64
CA HIS A 33 -30.36 11.46 -4.60
C HIS A 33 -30.78 12.93 -4.50
N ARG A 34 -30.90 13.47 -3.28
CA ARG A 34 -31.21 14.88 -3.08
C ARG A 34 -30.09 15.77 -3.62
N ASN A 35 -28.83 15.44 -3.34
CA ASN A 35 -27.68 16.22 -3.80
C ASN A 35 -27.52 16.18 -5.33
N ILE A 36 -27.79 15.04 -5.98
CA ILE A 36 -27.82 14.94 -7.44
C ILE A 36 -28.88 15.88 -8.02
N LYS A 37 -30.10 15.87 -7.45
CA LYS A 37 -31.20 16.72 -7.91
C LYS A 37 -30.89 18.21 -7.80
N GLU A 38 -30.23 18.63 -6.72
CA GLU A 38 -29.93 20.03 -6.43
C GLU A 38 -28.73 20.53 -7.24
N PHE A 39 -27.62 19.79 -7.23
CA PHE A 39 -26.32 20.30 -7.69
C PHE A 39 -25.86 19.72 -9.03
N ALA A 40 -26.50 18.67 -9.52
CA ALA A 40 -26.18 18.05 -10.81
C ALA A 40 -27.43 17.64 -11.61
N PRO A 41 -28.40 18.57 -11.84
CA PRO A 41 -29.58 18.27 -12.63
C PRO A 41 -29.16 17.90 -14.07
N GLY A 42 -29.38 16.64 -14.45
CA GLY A 42 -28.97 16.09 -15.75
C GLY A 42 -27.83 15.07 -15.69
N LEU A 43 -27.29 14.79 -14.51
CA LEU A 43 -26.35 13.68 -14.32
C LEU A 43 -27.10 12.34 -14.42
N THR A 44 -26.79 11.55 -15.46
CA THR A 44 -27.47 10.28 -15.73
C THR A 44 -26.80 9.07 -15.07
N ASP A 45 -25.60 9.23 -14.51
CA ASP A 45 -24.75 8.13 -14.02
C ASP A 45 -24.93 7.89 -12.50
N SER A 46 -26.19 7.74 -12.06
CA SER A 46 -26.52 7.59 -10.63
C SER A 46 -25.92 6.33 -10.00
N ASP A 47 -25.83 5.24 -10.79
CA ASP A 47 -25.32 3.95 -10.33
C ASP A 47 -23.83 4.02 -9.99
N PHE A 48 -23.04 4.76 -10.78
CA PHE A 48 -21.63 4.98 -10.47
C PHE A 48 -21.44 5.77 -9.16
N LEU A 49 -22.21 6.84 -8.95
CA LEU A 49 -22.11 7.65 -7.74
C LEU A 49 -22.52 6.84 -6.50
N GLN A 50 -23.59 6.05 -6.62
CA GLN A 50 -24.05 5.20 -5.55
C GLN A 50 -23.02 4.12 -5.22
N GLY A 51 -22.45 3.47 -6.24
CA GLY A 51 -21.38 2.48 -6.06
C GLY A 51 -20.16 3.07 -5.36
N LEU A 52 -19.67 4.23 -5.82
CA LEU A 52 -18.55 4.92 -5.19
C LEU A 52 -18.86 5.27 -3.71
N LEU A 53 -20.03 5.85 -3.44
CA LEU A 53 -20.44 6.21 -2.09
C LEU A 53 -20.55 4.98 -1.17
N SER A 54 -21.26 3.94 -1.60
CA SER A 54 -21.43 2.71 -0.81
C SER A 54 -20.10 2.03 -0.53
N ASN A 55 -19.19 2.00 -1.50
CA ASN A 55 -17.86 1.42 -1.31
C ASN A 55 -17.03 2.23 -0.29
N ILE A 56 -17.06 3.56 -0.35
CA ILE A 56 -16.39 4.42 0.65
C ILE A 56 -16.94 4.15 2.05
N ILE A 57 -18.27 4.12 2.21
CA ILE A 57 -18.91 3.87 3.51
C ILE A 57 -18.53 2.48 4.06
N SER A 58 -18.54 1.44 3.22
CA SER A 58 -18.14 0.08 3.64
C SER A 58 -16.67 -0.04 4.06
N LYS A 59 -15.80 0.83 3.55
CA LYS A 59 -14.36 0.87 3.86
C LYS A 59 -13.99 1.95 4.88
N ARG A 60 -14.97 2.69 5.42
CA ARG A 60 -14.75 3.86 6.28
C ARG A 60 -13.81 3.55 7.44
N GLU A 61 -14.02 2.45 8.17
CA GLU A 61 -13.20 2.13 9.34
C GLU A 61 -11.74 1.86 9.00
N ASP A 62 -11.47 1.22 7.86
CA ASP A 62 -10.11 0.97 7.40
C ASP A 62 -9.43 2.27 6.94
N ILE A 63 -10.17 3.08 6.19
CA ILE A 63 -9.74 4.38 5.70
C ILE A 63 -9.43 5.34 6.86
N ASP A 64 -10.31 5.44 7.86
CA ASP A 64 -10.15 6.32 9.01
C ASP A 64 -8.89 5.98 9.81
N ARG A 65 -8.59 4.69 10.00
CA ARG A 65 -7.35 4.24 10.65
C ARG A 65 -6.10 4.57 9.84
N ILE A 66 -6.19 4.52 8.50
CA ILE A 66 -5.09 4.93 7.62
C ILE A 66 -4.83 6.43 7.74
N ILE A 67 -5.89 7.24 7.83
CA ILE A 67 -5.78 8.69 8.07
C ILE A 67 -5.03 8.94 9.40
N GLU A 68 -5.44 8.28 10.48
CA GLU A 68 -4.81 8.44 11.80
C GLU A 68 -3.33 8.06 11.80
N LYS A 69 -2.97 6.97 11.10
CA LYS A 69 -1.55 6.57 10.96
C LYS A 69 -0.74 7.58 10.13
N ALA A 70 -1.33 8.10 9.06
CA ALA A 70 -0.66 9.03 8.15
C ALA A 70 -0.60 10.47 8.69
N ALA A 71 -1.45 10.81 9.66
CA ALA A 71 -1.51 12.12 10.31
C ALA A 71 -1.55 11.96 11.86
N PRO A 72 -0.48 11.43 12.49
CA PRO A 72 -0.49 11.08 13.92
C PRO A 72 -0.70 12.30 14.85
N ASP A 73 -0.31 13.49 14.40
CA ASP A 73 -0.50 14.73 15.16
C ASP A 73 -1.94 15.27 15.07
N TRP A 74 -2.78 14.69 14.21
CA TRP A 74 -4.15 15.14 13.91
C TRP A 74 -5.15 13.99 14.09
N PRO A 75 -5.66 13.77 15.31
CA PRO A 75 -6.78 12.87 15.55
C PRO A 75 -7.94 13.15 14.60
N LEU A 76 -8.63 12.10 14.15
CA LEU A 76 -9.65 12.17 13.11
C LEU A 76 -10.76 13.20 13.43
N GLU A 77 -11.12 13.36 14.70
CA GLU A 77 -12.12 14.31 15.17
C GLU A 77 -11.67 15.78 15.08
N LYS A 78 -10.34 16.01 15.10
CA LYS A 78 -9.74 17.34 14.97
C LYS A 78 -9.52 17.76 13.51
N ILE A 79 -9.59 16.81 12.58
CA ILE A 79 -9.56 17.11 11.14
C ILE A 79 -10.91 17.75 10.76
N GLY A 80 -10.84 18.85 10.00
CA GLY A 80 -12.05 19.51 9.49
C GLY A 80 -12.93 18.54 8.73
N ILE A 81 -14.26 18.65 8.90
CA ILE A 81 -15.22 17.67 8.33
C ILE A 81 -15.06 17.57 6.80
N VAL A 82 -14.81 18.69 6.12
CA VAL A 82 -14.49 18.70 4.68
C VAL A 82 -13.23 17.87 4.41
N ASP A 83 -12.11 18.23 5.03
CA ASP A 83 -10.81 17.56 4.81
C ASP A 83 -10.87 16.07 5.10
N ARG A 84 -11.54 15.68 6.19
CA ARG A 84 -11.74 14.28 6.57
C ARG A 84 -12.49 13.51 5.48
N ASN A 85 -13.56 14.08 4.93
CA ASN A 85 -14.33 13.40 3.88
C ASN A 85 -13.64 13.43 2.52
N VAL A 86 -12.82 14.45 2.23
CA VAL A 86 -11.92 14.45 1.07
C VAL A 86 -10.87 13.36 1.19
N LEU A 87 -10.26 13.20 2.37
CA LEU A 87 -9.31 12.11 2.63
C LEU A 87 -9.96 10.75 2.49
N ARG A 88 -11.20 10.58 2.98
CA ARG A 88 -11.93 9.31 2.83
C ARG A 88 -12.15 8.93 1.38
N LEU A 89 -12.63 9.88 0.58
CA LEU A 89 -12.82 9.70 -0.86
C LEU A 89 -11.48 9.41 -1.57
N GLY A 90 -10.47 10.24 -1.33
CA GLY A 90 -9.17 10.15 -1.99
C GLY A 90 -8.41 8.86 -1.65
N LEU A 91 -8.43 8.44 -0.38
CA LEU A 91 -7.84 7.17 0.05
C LEU A 91 -8.61 5.98 -0.50
N PHE A 92 -9.94 6.06 -0.59
CA PHE A 92 -10.71 5.00 -1.20
C PHE A 92 -10.28 4.76 -2.64
N GLU A 93 -10.23 5.83 -3.44
CA GLU A 93 -9.79 5.73 -4.84
C GLU A 93 -8.31 5.32 -4.95
N LEU A 94 -7.46 5.78 -4.05
CA LEU A 94 -6.04 5.43 -4.06
C LEU A 94 -5.77 3.94 -3.78
N LEU A 95 -6.56 3.35 -2.89
CA LEU A 95 -6.30 2.02 -2.32
C LEU A 95 -7.16 0.91 -2.91
N PHE A 96 -8.41 1.22 -3.28
CA PHE A 96 -9.41 0.21 -3.61
C PHE A 96 -10.02 0.36 -5.00
N ALA A 97 -9.85 1.49 -5.69
CA ALA A 97 -10.33 1.62 -7.06
C ALA A 97 -9.43 0.86 -8.05
N ASP A 98 -10.01 0.47 -9.18
CA ASP A 98 -9.24 -0.07 -10.30
C ASP A 98 -8.25 1.00 -10.81
N LYS A 99 -6.96 0.65 -10.83
CA LYS A 99 -5.87 1.55 -11.22
C LYS A 99 -5.89 1.87 -12.71
N GLU A 100 -6.52 1.03 -13.54
CA GLU A 100 -6.73 1.33 -14.96
C GLU A 100 -7.79 2.42 -15.14
N GLU A 101 -8.80 2.47 -14.25
CA GLU A 101 -9.85 3.47 -14.29
C GLU A 101 -9.48 4.78 -13.58
N VAL A 102 -8.82 4.68 -12.43
CA VAL A 102 -8.40 5.83 -11.61
C VAL A 102 -6.94 5.65 -11.19
N PRO A 103 -5.99 6.20 -11.99
CA PRO A 103 -4.59 6.16 -11.62
C PRO A 103 -4.35 6.88 -10.27
N ALA A 104 -3.43 6.35 -9.45
CA ALA A 104 -3.15 6.87 -8.11
C ALA A 104 -2.90 8.39 -8.06
N LYS A 105 -2.11 8.93 -9.00
CA LYS A 105 -1.87 10.38 -9.09
C LYS A 105 -3.12 11.19 -9.40
N VAL A 106 -4.03 10.63 -10.20
CA VAL A 106 -5.31 11.28 -10.51
C VAL A 106 -6.16 11.33 -9.26
N ALA A 107 -6.30 10.22 -8.52
CA ALA A 107 -6.99 10.21 -7.24
C ALA A 107 -6.43 11.25 -6.26
N ILE A 108 -5.10 11.33 -6.12
CA ILE A 108 -4.44 12.31 -5.25
C ILE A 108 -4.70 13.74 -5.71
N ASN A 109 -4.51 14.04 -7.00
CA ASN A 109 -4.72 15.40 -7.53
C ASN A 109 -6.19 15.83 -7.39
N GLU A 110 -7.14 14.96 -7.70
CA GLU A 110 -8.57 15.26 -7.57
C GLU A 110 -8.95 15.53 -6.12
N ALA A 111 -8.43 14.74 -5.18
CA ALA A 111 -8.63 14.99 -3.75
C ALA A 111 -8.03 16.34 -3.31
N ILE A 112 -6.83 16.70 -3.78
CA ILE A 112 -6.22 18.00 -3.47
C ILE A 112 -7.07 19.16 -4.00
N GLU A 113 -7.57 19.07 -5.22
CA GLU A 113 -8.40 20.12 -5.82
C GLU A 113 -9.77 20.25 -5.12
N LEU A 114 -10.37 19.14 -4.69
CA LEU A 114 -11.55 19.18 -3.83
C LEU A 114 -11.25 19.84 -2.48
N GLY A 115 -10.11 19.50 -1.87
CA GLY A 115 -9.63 20.14 -0.64
C GLY A 115 -9.49 21.65 -0.79
N LYS A 116 -8.90 22.12 -1.89
CA LYS A 116 -8.78 23.56 -2.17
C LYS A 116 -10.14 24.21 -2.39
N THR A 117 -11.03 23.56 -3.14
CA THR A 117 -12.33 24.11 -3.50
C THR A 117 -13.24 24.29 -2.29
N PHE A 118 -13.27 23.31 -1.38
CA PHE A 118 -14.20 23.29 -0.25
C PHE A 118 -13.57 23.72 1.09
N GLY A 119 -12.24 23.64 1.24
CA GLY A 119 -11.51 23.96 2.49
C GLY A 119 -10.41 25.02 2.34
N GLY A 120 -10.04 25.38 1.11
CA GLY A 120 -9.00 26.37 0.82
C GLY A 120 -7.59 25.80 0.71
N GLU A 121 -6.60 26.68 0.49
CA GLU A 121 -5.22 26.27 0.17
C GLU A 121 -4.53 25.44 1.27
N ASN A 122 -4.84 25.71 2.54
CA ASN A 122 -4.26 24.95 3.65
C ASN A 122 -4.80 23.52 3.70
N SER A 123 -6.10 23.33 3.42
CA SER A 123 -6.71 22.01 3.25
C SER A 123 -6.04 21.23 2.12
N GLY A 124 -5.83 21.87 0.96
CA GLY A 124 -5.13 21.25 -0.17
C GLY A 124 -3.72 20.76 0.20
N LYS A 125 -2.94 21.57 0.94
CA LYS A 125 -1.61 21.18 1.43
C LYS A 125 -1.65 20.03 2.43
N PHE A 126 -2.59 20.07 3.38
CA PHE A 126 -2.79 19.02 4.37
C PHE A 126 -3.14 17.68 3.70
N ILE A 127 -4.14 17.67 2.82
CA ILE A 127 -4.57 16.48 2.07
C ILE A 127 -3.43 15.91 1.24
N ASN A 128 -2.67 16.76 0.53
CA ASN A 128 -1.49 16.32 -0.22
C ASN A 128 -0.44 15.66 0.68
N GLY A 129 -0.21 16.20 1.88
CA GLY A 129 0.70 15.61 2.86
C GLY A 129 0.28 14.21 3.29
N VAL A 130 -0.99 14.04 3.67
CA VAL A 130 -1.54 12.75 4.14
C VAL A 130 -1.55 11.71 3.02
N LEU A 131 -2.16 12.03 1.88
CA LEU A 131 -2.22 11.10 0.74
C LEU A 131 -0.83 10.79 0.18
N GLY A 132 0.08 11.78 0.18
CA GLY A 132 1.46 11.61 -0.25
C GLY A 132 2.26 10.67 0.66
N SER A 133 2.03 10.70 1.97
CA SER A 133 2.64 9.75 2.91
C SER A 133 2.17 8.32 2.64
N VAL A 134 0.85 8.10 2.56
CA VAL A 134 0.28 6.77 2.25
C VAL A 134 0.76 6.27 0.88
N TYR A 135 0.84 7.17 -0.10
CA TYR A 135 1.31 6.84 -1.43
C TYR A 135 2.77 6.37 -1.47
N LYS A 136 3.64 7.00 -0.67
CA LYS A 136 5.03 6.57 -0.52
C LYS A 136 5.14 5.20 0.12
N GLU A 137 4.33 4.95 1.14
CA GLU A 137 4.35 3.68 1.86
C GLU A 137 3.80 2.52 1.00
N LEU A 138 2.90 2.79 0.05
CA LEU A 138 2.46 1.82 -0.99
C LEU A 138 3.60 1.36 -1.93
N GLY A 139 4.80 1.91 -1.78
CA GLY A 139 5.89 1.73 -2.74
C GLY A 139 5.66 2.50 -4.04
N GLU A 140 4.83 3.56 -3.98
CA GLU A 140 4.47 4.46 -5.09
C GLU A 140 3.92 3.75 -6.37
N PRO A 141 2.85 2.93 -6.30
CA PRO A 141 2.27 2.31 -7.49
C PRO A 141 1.71 3.40 -8.41
N GLY A 142 2.27 3.56 -9.61
CA GLY A 142 1.79 4.54 -10.59
C GLY A 142 2.51 5.90 -10.56
N LYS A 143 3.72 6.00 -9.98
CA LYS A 143 4.48 7.25 -10.04
C LYS A 143 4.99 7.56 -11.47
N ASP A 144 4.70 6.67 -12.42
CA ASP A 144 4.94 6.81 -13.86
C ASP A 144 3.67 6.98 -14.72
N ALA A 145 2.60 7.61 -14.24
CA ALA A 145 1.76 8.40 -15.14
C ALA A 145 2.34 9.83 -15.21
N PRO A 146 2.96 10.26 -16.33
CA PRO A 146 3.47 11.62 -16.46
C PRO A 146 2.35 12.60 -16.90
N PRO A 147 2.40 13.90 -16.56
CA PRO A 147 1.82 14.91 -17.46
C PRO A 147 2.63 14.85 -18.76
N ARG A 148 1.95 14.65 -19.90
CA ARG A 148 2.60 14.43 -21.21
C ARG A 148 3.59 15.55 -21.56
N LYS A 149 4.88 15.27 -21.37
CA LYS A 149 5.98 15.72 -22.24
C LYS A 149 6.86 14.51 -22.55
N LYS A 150 6.94 14.16 -23.84
CA LYS A 150 7.66 12.99 -24.39
C LYS A 150 9.15 13.01 -23.95
N LYS A 151 9.52 12.26 -22.91
CA LYS A 151 10.79 11.53 -22.89
C LYS A 151 10.42 10.10 -23.29
N GLY A 152 11.00 9.61 -24.39
CA GLY A 152 10.61 8.34 -25.00
C GLY A 152 10.65 7.19 -24.00
N ASP A 153 9.72 6.22 -24.13
CA ASP A 153 9.73 4.98 -23.36
C ASP A 153 11.13 4.38 -23.36
N VAL A 154 11.73 4.25 -22.18
CA VAL A 154 12.95 3.45 -22.02
C VAL A 154 12.53 2.00 -22.22
N PRO A 155 13.01 1.30 -23.26
CA PRO A 155 12.68 -0.11 -23.47
C PRO A 155 12.99 -0.92 -22.20
N PHE A 156 12.19 -1.96 -21.94
CA PHE A 156 12.32 -2.82 -20.75
C PHE A 156 13.79 -3.26 -20.48
N GLU A 157 14.51 -3.60 -21.54
CA GLU A 157 15.92 -4.02 -21.50
C GLU A 157 16.88 -2.92 -21.00
N LYS A 158 16.52 -1.65 -21.20
CA LYS A 158 17.32 -0.47 -20.82
C LYS A 158 16.92 0.11 -19.47
N MET A 159 15.91 -0.45 -18.80
CA MET A 159 15.50 -0.01 -17.47
C MET A 159 16.57 -0.37 -16.42
N PRO A 160 16.94 0.57 -15.51
CA PRO A 160 17.85 0.29 -14.41
C PRO A 160 17.35 -0.89 -13.56
N VAL A 161 18.27 -1.75 -13.14
CA VAL A 161 17.96 -2.93 -12.34
C VAL A 161 18.37 -2.69 -10.90
N LYS A 162 17.42 -2.84 -9.97
CA LYS A 162 17.71 -2.91 -8.53
C LYS A 162 17.63 -4.37 -8.09
N LYS A 163 18.74 -4.87 -7.56
CA LYS A 163 18.84 -6.21 -7.00
C LYS A 163 18.42 -6.20 -5.55
N LEU A 164 17.53 -7.11 -5.19
CA LEU A 164 17.06 -7.32 -3.83
C LEU A 164 17.29 -8.78 -3.42
N GLY A 165 17.57 -8.96 -2.15
CA GLY A 165 17.64 -10.25 -1.49
C GLY A 165 16.57 -10.34 -0.43
N GLY A 166 15.84 -11.45 -0.38
CA GLY A 166 14.83 -11.73 0.63
C GLY A 166 14.86 -13.19 1.06
N ALA A 167 14.13 -13.52 2.13
CA ALA A 167 14.03 -14.91 2.54
C ALA A 167 12.69 -15.28 3.17
N VAL A 168 12.35 -16.55 3.00
CA VAL A 168 11.46 -17.25 3.92
C VAL A 168 12.30 -17.71 5.10
N VAL A 169 12.21 -16.97 6.21
CA VAL A 169 12.92 -17.30 7.44
C VAL A 169 12.09 -18.26 8.26
N TYR A 170 12.66 -19.42 8.60
CA TYR A 170 12.00 -20.42 9.43
C TYR A 170 12.80 -20.71 10.69
N ALA A 171 12.10 -21.16 11.73
CA ALA A 171 12.70 -21.70 12.94
C ALA A 171 11.95 -22.95 13.40
N LYS A 172 12.68 -23.89 14.01
CA LYS A 172 12.10 -25.07 14.65
C LYS A 172 12.03 -24.85 16.15
N SER A 173 10.87 -25.10 16.76
CA SER A 173 10.69 -25.06 18.21
C SER A 173 9.82 -26.25 18.64
N GLY A 174 10.43 -27.20 19.34
CA GLY A 174 9.79 -28.49 19.63
C GLY A 174 9.51 -29.28 18.34
N LYS A 175 8.25 -29.66 18.13
CA LYS A 175 7.78 -30.38 16.92
C LYS A 175 7.26 -29.42 15.83
N ASP A 176 7.14 -28.14 16.15
CA ASP A 176 6.51 -27.16 15.28
C ASP A 176 7.57 -26.41 14.45
N ILE A 177 7.18 -26.03 13.24
CA ILE A 177 7.92 -25.14 12.35
C ILE A 177 7.20 -23.79 12.32
N TYR A 178 7.97 -22.72 12.46
CA TYR A 178 7.49 -21.35 12.43
C TYR A 178 8.12 -20.59 11.27
N LEU A 179 7.36 -19.74 10.58
CA LEU A 179 7.88 -18.77 9.63
C LEU A 179 7.83 -17.36 10.21
N ALA A 180 8.90 -16.59 10.04
CA ALA A 180 8.90 -15.18 10.37
C ALA A 180 8.36 -14.38 9.19
N LEU A 181 7.36 -13.55 9.46
CA LEU A 181 6.74 -12.66 8.50
C LEU A 181 6.76 -11.23 9.05
N VAL A 182 6.83 -10.26 8.14
CA VAL A 182 6.65 -8.84 8.45
C VAL A 182 5.27 -8.40 7.98
N HIS A 183 4.66 -7.49 8.72
CA HIS A 183 3.36 -6.91 8.42
C HIS A 183 3.56 -5.50 7.89
N ASP A 184 2.95 -5.23 6.75
CA ASP A 184 2.93 -3.88 6.22
C ASP A 184 1.72 -3.09 6.72
N ILE A 185 1.78 -1.79 6.51
CA ILE A 185 0.69 -0.88 6.87
C ILE A 185 -0.64 -1.15 6.14
N PHE A 186 -0.64 -1.96 5.07
CA PHE A 186 -1.83 -2.37 4.30
C PHE A 186 -2.46 -3.64 4.84
N ARG A 187 -1.98 -4.12 5.99
CA ARG A 187 -2.43 -5.35 6.65
C ARG A 187 -2.19 -6.61 5.84
N HIS A 188 -1.10 -6.64 5.07
CA HIS A 188 -0.62 -7.86 4.43
C HIS A 188 0.61 -8.37 5.16
N TRP A 189 0.66 -9.68 5.33
CA TRP A 189 1.87 -10.37 5.75
C TRP A 189 2.76 -10.62 4.53
N THR A 190 4.06 -10.40 4.68
CA THR A 190 5.04 -10.48 3.60
C THR A 190 6.40 -10.95 4.10
N LEU A 191 7.31 -11.19 3.17
CA LEU A 191 8.67 -11.67 3.44
C LEU A 191 9.62 -10.49 3.63
N SER A 192 10.59 -10.68 4.53
CA SER A 192 11.69 -9.74 4.70
C SER A 192 12.54 -9.67 3.43
N LYS A 193 12.77 -8.46 2.91
CA LYS A 193 13.54 -8.23 1.67
C LYS A 193 14.18 -6.85 1.64
N GLY A 194 15.38 -6.74 1.07
CA GLY A 194 16.06 -5.46 0.95
C GLY A 194 17.04 -5.38 -0.21
N GLN A 195 17.47 -4.15 -0.53
CA GLN A 195 18.45 -3.91 -1.59
C GLN A 195 19.83 -4.46 -1.26
N ILE A 196 20.49 -4.96 -2.29
CA ILE A 196 21.86 -5.52 -2.26
C ILE A 196 22.75 -4.58 -3.08
N GLY A 197 23.97 -4.31 -2.61
CA GLY A 197 24.92 -3.52 -3.39
C GLY A 197 24.60 -2.03 -3.53
N ASN A 198 23.69 -1.48 -2.70
CA ASN A 198 23.15 -0.14 -2.91
C ASN A 198 24.05 1.02 -2.43
N ASN A 199 25.24 0.73 -1.91
CA ASN A 199 26.21 1.76 -1.51
C ASN A 199 27.65 1.24 -1.68
N PRO A 200 28.65 2.15 -1.73
CA PRO A 200 30.04 1.77 -2.00
C PRO A 200 30.63 0.75 -1.03
N ARG A 201 30.13 0.66 0.21
CA ARG A 201 30.64 -0.28 1.22
C ARG A 201 30.17 -1.72 0.97
N ILE A 202 29.07 -1.91 0.27
CA ILE A 202 28.48 -3.23 -0.02
C ILE A 202 28.40 -3.52 -1.52
N ALA A 203 29.05 -2.73 -2.38
CA ALA A 203 28.92 -2.82 -3.83
C ALA A 203 29.28 -4.21 -4.42
N ASN A 204 30.17 -4.95 -3.74
CA ASN A 204 30.60 -6.31 -4.13
C ASN A 204 29.96 -7.42 -3.29
N GLU A 205 28.95 -7.11 -2.48
CA GLU A 205 28.27 -8.07 -1.62
C GLU A 205 27.53 -9.13 -2.44
N GLY A 206 27.70 -10.41 -2.07
CA GLY A 206 26.94 -11.50 -2.65
C GLY A 206 25.45 -11.40 -2.29
N VAL A 207 24.56 -11.90 -3.16
CA VAL A 207 23.11 -11.84 -2.92
C VAL A 207 22.72 -12.59 -1.63
N GLU A 208 23.38 -13.72 -1.35
CA GLU A 208 23.20 -14.47 -0.10
C GLU A 208 23.65 -13.65 1.12
N GLU A 209 24.87 -13.12 1.10
CA GLU A 209 25.45 -12.32 2.19
C GLU A 209 24.58 -11.09 2.51
N GLY A 210 24.16 -10.37 1.47
CA GLY A 210 23.30 -9.21 1.63
C GLY A 210 21.88 -9.57 2.08
N THR A 211 21.38 -10.75 1.73
CA THR A 211 20.10 -11.25 2.26
C THR A 211 20.21 -11.49 3.77
N VAL A 212 21.26 -12.18 4.23
CA VAL A 212 21.50 -12.43 5.66
C VAL A 212 21.60 -11.11 6.43
N ARG A 213 22.39 -10.17 5.91
CA ARG A 213 22.50 -8.82 6.51
C ARG A 213 21.15 -8.11 6.59
N LYS A 214 20.37 -8.15 5.51
CA LYS A 214 19.06 -7.47 5.47
C LYS A 214 18.05 -8.04 6.44
N ILE A 215 17.98 -9.35 6.59
CA ILE A 215 17.11 -9.99 7.58
C ILE A 215 17.53 -9.58 9.00
N LYS A 216 18.84 -9.53 9.26
CA LYS A 216 19.36 -9.10 10.56
C LYS A 216 19.01 -7.64 10.86
N GLU A 217 19.14 -6.75 9.88
CA GLU A 217 18.74 -5.33 9.97
C GLU A 217 17.23 -5.20 10.23
N GLU A 218 16.41 -5.90 9.44
CA GLU A 218 14.96 -5.68 9.39
C GLU A 218 14.20 -6.33 10.55
N ILE A 219 14.52 -7.58 10.91
CA ILE A 219 13.78 -8.35 11.93
C ILE A 219 14.66 -8.82 13.10
N GLY A 220 15.94 -8.47 13.12
CA GLY A 220 16.82 -8.64 14.28
C GLY A 220 17.42 -10.04 14.48
N VAL A 221 17.17 -11.00 13.58
CA VAL A 221 17.59 -12.40 13.75
C VAL A 221 18.77 -12.78 12.86
N ASP A 222 19.64 -13.64 13.38
CA ASP A 222 20.72 -14.26 12.62
C ASP A 222 20.19 -15.48 11.88
N VAL A 223 20.51 -15.57 10.59
CA VAL A 223 20.02 -16.63 9.72
C VAL A 223 21.13 -17.35 8.98
N ALA A 224 20.91 -18.63 8.68
CA ALA A 224 21.73 -19.43 7.79
C ALA A 224 20.94 -19.85 6.55
N ILE A 225 21.45 -19.55 5.36
CA ILE A 225 20.82 -19.96 4.10
C ILE A 225 20.84 -21.49 3.98
N ARG A 226 19.69 -22.08 3.61
CA ARG A 226 19.50 -23.53 3.50
C ARG A 226 19.13 -24.00 2.11
N ALA A 227 18.43 -23.17 1.34
CA ALA A 227 18.04 -23.50 -0.02
C ALA A 227 17.71 -22.25 -0.83
N ASP A 228 17.81 -22.39 -2.15
CA ASP A 228 17.37 -21.41 -3.13
C ASP A 228 15.85 -21.56 -3.39
N LEU A 229 15.10 -20.45 -3.28
CA LEU A 229 13.67 -20.42 -3.60
C LEU A 229 13.39 -19.81 -4.97
N GLY A 230 14.39 -19.24 -5.64
CA GLY A 230 14.29 -18.62 -6.96
C GLY A 230 14.12 -17.12 -6.90
N SER A 231 13.86 -16.52 -8.05
CA SER A 231 13.76 -15.07 -8.19
C SER A 231 12.40 -14.67 -8.78
N ASN A 232 11.96 -13.46 -8.47
CA ASN A 232 10.91 -12.78 -9.23
C ASN A 232 11.43 -11.42 -9.74
N GLU A 233 10.86 -10.98 -10.85
CA GLU A 233 11.15 -9.67 -11.43
C GLU A 233 9.84 -8.92 -11.64
N TYR A 234 9.81 -7.67 -11.20
CA TYR A 234 8.68 -6.78 -11.44
C TYR A 234 9.17 -5.36 -11.68
N VAL A 235 8.40 -4.60 -12.45
CA VAL A 235 8.68 -3.19 -12.70
C VAL A 235 8.14 -2.37 -11.53
N ALA A 236 8.98 -1.51 -10.98
CA ALA A 236 8.61 -0.55 -9.95
C ALA A 236 9.02 0.86 -10.38
N SER A 237 8.33 1.87 -9.85
CA SER A 237 8.67 3.27 -10.07
C SER A 237 9.62 3.74 -8.95
N ASP A 238 10.73 4.39 -9.32
CA ASP A 238 11.68 5.01 -8.39
C ASP A 238 11.62 6.54 -8.52
N PRO A 239 11.57 7.31 -7.40
CA PRO A 239 11.51 8.78 -7.43
C PRO A 239 12.61 9.47 -8.23
N GLU A 240 13.82 8.92 -8.23
CA GLU A 240 15.01 9.53 -8.84
C GLU A 240 15.36 8.87 -10.18
N GLU A 241 15.20 7.55 -10.27
CA GLU A 241 15.64 6.76 -11.43
C GLU A 241 14.51 6.45 -12.44
N GLY A 242 13.24 6.72 -12.13
CA GLY A 242 12.10 6.41 -12.99
C GLY A 242 11.71 4.92 -12.97
N LYS A 243 11.27 4.35 -14.10
CA LYS A 243 10.94 2.92 -14.19
C LYS A 243 12.18 2.07 -13.97
N ILE A 244 12.19 1.31 -12.90
CA ILE A 244 13.24 0.35 -12.55
C ILE A 244 12.70 -1.07 -12.57
N ARG A 245 13.57 -2.03 -12.82
CA ARG A 245 13.28 -3.46 -12.65
C ARG A 245 13.79 -3.90 -11.29
N LYS A 246 12.89 -4.32 -10.41
CA LYS A 246 13.26 -4.96 -9.14
C LYS A 246 13.36 -6.45 -9.39
N GLN A 247 14.58 -6.97 -9.23
CA GLN A 247 14.87 -8.39 -9.26
C GLN A 247 15.07 -8.84 -7.83
N VAL A 248 14.13 -9.59 -7.27
CA VAL A 248 14.23 -10.12 -5.92
C VAL A 248 14.61 -11.59 -6.00
N HIS A 249 15.69 -11.95 -5.32
CA HIS A 249 16.07 -13.34 -5.14
C HIS A 249 15.70 -13.78 -3.74
N TYR A 250 15.01 -14.92 -3.63
CA TYR A 250 14.53 -15.45 -2.35
C TYR A 250 15.28 -16.71 -1.97
N PHE A 251 15.58 -16.82 -0.67
CA PHE A 251 16.18 -17.99 -0.07
C PHE A 251 15.31 -18.57 1.04
N LEU A 252 15.48 -19.85 1.33
CA LEU A 252 15.03 -20.46 2.56
C LEU A 252 16.14 -20.29 3.59
N ALA A 253 15.84 -19.66 4.72
CA ALA A 253 16.84 -19.33 5.72
C ALA A 253 16.40 -19.84 7.10
N GLU A 254 17.30 -20.49 7.82
CA GLU A 254 17.05 -21.02 9.16
C GLU A 254 17.53 -20.05 10.23
N SER A 255 16.70 -19.81 11.25
CA SER A 255 17.00 -19.03 12.44
C SER A 255 16.74 -19.85 13.71
N ARG A 256 17.28 -19.37 14.84
CA ARG A 256 16.74 -19.73 16.15
C ARG A 256 15.36 -19.13 16.35
N PHE A 257 14.50 -19.82 17.10
CA PHE A 257 13.19 -19.29 17.50
C PHE A 257 13.36 -18.29 18.66
N VAL A 258 13.57 -17.03 18.31
CA VAL A 258 13.78 -15.91 19.25
C VAL A 258 12.83 -14.76 18.92
N PRO A 259 12.50 -13.87 19.86
CA PRO A 259 11.66 -12.71 19.57
C PRO A 259 12.18 -11.90 18.39
N LEU A 260 11.28 -11.56 17.45
CA LEU A 260 11.61 -10.70 16.32
C LEU A 260 11.63 -9.24 16.79
N LYS A 261 12.56 -8.46 16.26
CA LYS A 261 12.64 -7.02 16.51
C LYS A 261 12.63 -6.29 15.18
N LEU A 262 11.45 -5.79 14.81
CA LEU A 262 11.27 -5.00 13.61
C LEU A 262 12.01 -3.66 13.72
N GLU A 263 12.80 -3.32 12.71
CA GLU A 263 13.34 -1.98 12.55
C GLU A 263 12.23 -1.00 12.15
N LYS A 264 12.12 0.15 12.82
CA LYS A 264 11.10 1.18 12.55
C LYS A 264 11.40 1.98 11.27
N LYS A 265 11.60 1.30 10.15
CA LYS A 265 11.94 1.91 8.86
C LYS A 265 11.27 1.12 7.75
N GLY A 266 10.61 1.82 6.83
CA GLY A 266 10.15 1.23 5.56
C GLY A 266 8.74 0.60 5.56
N GLY A 267 7.73 1.30 6.06
CA GLY A 267 6.31 0.92 5.85
C GLY A 267 5.86 -0.40 6.50
N LEU A 268 6.70 -0.96 7.38
CA LEU A 268 6.39 -2.15 8.16
C LEU A 268 5.98 -1.73 9.58
N ASP A 269 4.95 -2.35 10.13
CA ASP A 269 4.45 -2.04 11.48
C ASP A 269 4.47 -3.23 12.46
N ASP A 270 4.72 -4.46 11.99
CA ASP A 270 4.85 -5.64 12.85
C ASP A 270 5.80 -6.71 12.25
N ALA A 271 6.32 -7.59 13.11
CA ALA A 271 7.06 -8.79 12.71
C ALA A 271 6.75 -9.93 13.68
N LYS A 272 6.25 -11.05 13.17
CA LYS A 272 5.80 -12.18 13.99
C LYS A 272 6.20 -13.54 13.43
N TRP A 273 6.31 -14.49 14.35
CA TRP A 273 6.38 -15.91 14.02
C TRP A 273 4.98 -16.48 13.88
N PHE A 274 4.76 -17.21 12.78
CA PHE A 274 3.52 -17.95 12.53
C PHE A 274 3.83 -19.43 12.44
N LYS A 275 2.99 -20.27 13.07
CA LYS A 275 3.11 -21.71 12.86
C LYS A 275 2.80 -22.01 11.40
N LEU A 276 3.52 -22.98 10.83
CA LEU A 276 3.35 -23.39 9.44
C LEU A 276 1.89 -23.75 9.09
N ALA A 277 1.15 -24.33 10.04
CA ALA A 277 -0.25 -24.70 9.88
C ALA A 277 -1.19 -23.49 9.70
N ASP A 278 -0.85 -22.34 10.28
CA ASP A 278 -1.71 -21.16 10.32
C ASP A 278 -1.48 -20.22 9.12
N ILE A 279 -0.47 -20.52 8.29
CA ILE A 279 -0.02 -19.62 7.20
C ILE A 279 -1.10 -19.42 6.14
N LEU A 280 -1.90 -20.45 5.83
CA LEU A 280 -2.92 -20.35 4.79
C LEU A 280 -4.07 -19.39 5.15
N GLU A 281 -4.23 -19.04 6.42
CA GLU A 281 -5.26 -18.11 6.90
C GLU A 281 -4.81 -16.65 6.84
N LEU A 282 -3.53 -16.40 6.53
CA LEU A 282 -2.97 -15.05 6.50
C LEU A 282 -3.21 -14.35 5.16
N ASN A 283 -3.43 -13.04 5.23
CA ASN A 283 -3.58 -12.18 4.07
C ASN A 283 -2.20 -11.88 3.44
N PHE A 284 -1.83 -12.60 2.38
CA PHE A 284 -0.61 -12.40 1.60
C PHE A 284 -0.88 -11.67 0.28
N TYR A 285 0.17 -11.05 -0.27
CA TYR A 285 0.15 -10.70 -1.68
C TYR A 285 0.27 -11.93 -2.57
N ASN A 286 -0.47 -11.93 -3.69
CA ASN A 286 -0.51 -13.04 -4.64
C ASN A 286 0.86 -13.38 -5.25
N ASP A 287 1.76 -12.41 -5.39
CA ASP A 287 3.11 -12.59 -5.95
C ASP A 287 4.07 -13.31 -5.00
N ILE A 288 3.75 -13.37 -3.71
CA ILE A 288 4.59 -14.00 -2.67
C ILE A 288 4.22 -15.47 -2.46
N LEU A 289 2.95 -15.82 -2.70
CA LEU A 289 2.44 -17.18 -2.49
C LEU A 289 3.30 -18.26 -3.16
N PRO A 290 3.77 -18.13 -4.42
CA PRO A 290 4.61 -19.17 -5.04
C PRO A 290 5.92 -19.43 -4.28
N ILE A 291 6.55 -18.38 -3.75
CA ILE A 291 7.80 -18.47 -2.99
C ILE A 291 7.55 -19.16 -1.64
N VAL A 292 6.50 -18.75 -0.94
CA VAL A 292 6.10 -19.36 0.34
C VAL A 292 5.73 -20.82 0.14
N THR A 293 4.89 -21.15 -0.84
CA THR A 293 4.52 -22.54 -1.15
C THR A 293 5.74 -23.41 -1.46
N LYS A 294 6.72 -22.89 -2.22
CA LYS A 294 7.97 -23.62 -2.49
C LYS A 294 8.77 -23.89 -1.20
N ALA A 295 8.87 -22.91 -0.31
CA ALA A 295 9.52 -23.07 0.98
C ALA A 295 8.82 -24.13 1.86
N ILE A 296 7.49 -24.08 1.96
CA ILE A 296 6.69 -25.06 2.72
C ILE A 296 6.95 -26.48 2.20
N ASN A 297 6.92 -26.66 0.87
CA ASN A 297 7.19 -27.96 0.26
C ASN A 297 8.59 -28.49 0.57
N LEU A 298 9.60 -27.62 0.67
CA LEU A 298 10.96 -28.02 1.06
C LEU A 298 11.06 -28.38 2.55
N LEU A 299 10.30 -27.68 3.40
CA LEU A 299 10.28 -27.92 4.84
C LEU A 299 9.55 -29.21 5.21
N LEU A 300 8.51 -29.60 4.45
CA LEU A 300 7.75 -30.83 4.66
C LEU A 300 8.41 -32.08 4.06
N LYS A 301 9.37 -31.92 3.13
CA LYS A 301 10.10 -33.02 2.48
C LYS A 301 11.30 -33.54 3.28
N LYS A 302 11.58 -32.97 4.46
CA LYS A 302 12.70 -33.33 5.35
C LYS A 302 12.20 -33.76 6.71
#